data_AF-A0A1Q4FC49-F1
#
_entry.id   AF-A0A1Q4FC49-F1
#
_cell.length_a   1.000
_cell.length_b   1.000
_cell.length_c   1.000
_cell.angle_alpha   90.00
_cell.angle_beta   90.00
_cell.angle_gamma   90.00
#
_symmetry.space_group_name_H-M   'P 1'
#
loop_
_entity.id
_entity.type
_entity.pdbx_description
1 polymer ?
#
loop_
_entity_poly.entity_id
_entity_poly.type
_entity_poly.pdbx_seq_one_letter_code
_entity_poly.pdbx_strand_id
1 'polypeptide(L)'
;MNLNELKTRLPDYAKDLRLNLDSVLSETGAPGLNARQIGIIALASAIASRHAPLTAAVNQHFAGTLSEAEANAARAAAAIMGMNNIYYRFNHLVGDAEYGKLRANLRMNVMANPGCEKVDFELASLAVSAINGCGMCLESHEKTLRKHEVPVLTIQSAARIAAVIHAVAVASEQADAAAKGAADAVDSEQVDVAA
;
A
#
# COMPACT_ATOMS: atom_id res chain seq x y z
N MET A 1 -5.19 16.74 -7.16
CA MET A 1 -6.32 15.83 -6.98
C MET A 1 -6.30 15.32 -5.54
N ASN A 2 -7.38 15.52 -4.78
CA ASN A 2 -7.50 15.04 -3.39
C ASN A 2 -8.25 13.69 -3.33
N LEU A 3 -8.33 13.10 -2.13
CA LEU A 3 -8.92 11.77 -1.95
C LEU A 3 -10.41 11.71 -2.32
N ASN A 4 -11.18 12.79 -2.05
CA ASN A 4 -12.59 12.85 -2.41
C ASN A 4 -12.78 12.88 -3.93
N GLU A 5 -11.94 13.61 -4.65
CA GLU A 5 -11.95 13.65 -6.12
C GLU A 5 -11.58 12.29 -6.74
N LEU A 6 -10.66 11.52 -6.14
CA LEU A 6 -10.37 10.16 -6.59
C LEU A 6 -11.57 9.24 -6.39
N LYS A 7 -12.27 9.35 -5.26
CA LYS A 7 -13.48 8.54 -5.00
C LYS A 7 -14.58 8.80 -6.01
N THR A 8 -14.81 10.05 -6.40
CA THR A 8 -15.87 10.39 -7.37
C THR A 8 -15.54 9.91 -8.78
N ARG A 9 -14.26 9.73 -9.10
CA ARG A 9 -13.81 9.14 -10.38
C ARG A 9 -13.86 7.62 -10.42
N LEU A 10 -14.06 6.94 -9.28
CA LEU A 10 -14.20 5.49 -9.30
C LEU A 10 -15.50 5.09 -10.01
N PRO A 11 -15.44 4.18 -10.98
CA PRO A 11 -16.61 3.76 -11.76
C PRO A 11 -17.66 3.05 -10.90
N ASP A 12 -18.89 2.93 -11.39
CA ASP A 12 -20.01 2.37 -10.61
C ASP A 12 -19.83 0.91 -10.23
N TYR A 13 -19.14 0.12 -11.07
CA TYR A 13 -18.77 -1.25 -10.72
C TYR A 13 -17.76 -1.33 -9.55
N ALA A 14 -17.12 -0.22 -9.18
CA ALA A 14 -16.17 -0.13 -8.07
C ALA A 14 -16.76 0.60 -6.85
N LYS A 15 -18.10 0.70 -6.74
CA LYS A 15 -18.79 1.37 -5.62
C LYS A 15 -18.34 0.88 -4.24
N ASP A 16 -18.13 -0.43 -4.07
CA ASP A 16 -17.67 -1.00 -2.81
C ASP A 16 -16.30 -0.47 -2.39
N LEU A 17 -15.41 -0.17 -3.35
CA LEU A 17 -14.10 0.40 -3.04
C LEU A 17 -14.21 1.83 -2.51
N ARG A 18 -15.19 2.62 -2.95
CA ARG A 18 -15.45 3.97 -2.40
C ARG A 18 -15.82 3.89 -0.92
N LEU A 19 -16.75 3.01 -0.58
CA LEU A 19 -17.24 2.83 0.79
C LEU A 19 -16.15 2.25 1.69
N ASN A 20 -15.42 1.26 1.19
CA ASN A 20 -14.32 0.66 1.94
C ASN A 20 -13.17 1.65 2.18
N LEU A 21 -12.85 2.52 1.21
CA LEU A 21 -11.80 3.54 1.37
C LEU A 21 -12.12 4.51 2.51
N ASP A 22 -13.37 4.98 2.59
CA ASP A 22 -13.81 5.85 3.69
C ASP A 22 -13.79 5.11 5.04
N SER A 23 -14.18 3.84 5.06
CA SER A 23 -14.17 3.04 6.27
C SER A 23 -12.75 2.83 6.80
N VAL A 24 -11.84 2.27 6.00
CA VAL A 24 -10.50 1.86 6.47
C VAL A 24 -9.57 3.02 6.83
N LEU A 25 -9.88 4.24 6.38
CA LEU A 25 -9.12 5.44 6.72
C LEU A 25 -9.63 6.17 7.97
N SER A 26 -10.58 5.57 8.69
CA SER A 26 -11.10 6.07 9.97
C SER A 26 -10.76 5.12 11.12
N GLU A 27 -10.59 5.64 12.33
CA GLU A 27 -10.34 4.82 13.54
C GLU A 27 -11.50 3.85 13.82
N THR A 28 -12.73 4.23 13.48
CA THR A 28 -13.91 3.36 13.61
C THR A 28 -13.87 2.17 12.66
N GLY A 29 -13.44 2.37 11.40
CA GLY A 29 -13.38 1.29 10.41
C GLY A 29 -12.08 0.46 10.46
N ALA A 30 -11.04 0.98 11.10
CA ALA A 30 -9.75 0.34 11.34
C ALA A 30 -9.47 0.17 12.84
N PRO A 31 -10.25 -0.67 13.54
CA PRO A 31 -10.16 -0.81 14.99
C PRO A 31 -8.76 -1.23 15.44
N GLY A 32 -8.33 -0.64 16.56
CA GLY A 32 -7.02 -0.89 17.15
C GLY A 32 -5.87 -0.11 16.51
N LEU A 33 -6.15 0.74 15.51
CA LEU A 33 -5.21 1.71 14.96
C LEU A 33 -5.68 3.14 15.31
N ASN A 34 -4.73 4.02 15.60
CA ASN A 34 -4.99 5.45 15.70
C ASN A 34 -4.78 6.16 14.33
N ALA A 35 -5.21 7.42 14.22
CA ALA A 35 -5.11 8.20 12.99
C ALA A 35 -3.69 8.28 12.39
N ARG A 36 -2.65 8.38 13.24
CA ARG A 36 -1.24 8.38 12.79
C ARG A 36 -0.88 7.04 12.15
N GLN A 37 -1.18 5.92 12.82
CA GLN A 37 -0.90 4.58 12.31
C GLN A 37 -1.62 4.32 10.98
N ILE A 38 -2.90 4.70 10.91
CA ILE A 38 -3.68 4.64 9.67
C ILE A 38 -2.98 5.42 8.56
N GLY A 39 -2.53 6.65 8.84
CA GLY A 39 -1.82 7.49 7.87
C GLY A 39 -0.52 6.88 7.36
N ILE A 40 0.33 6.35 8.26
CA ILE A 40 1.60 5.70 7.90
C ILE A 40 1.33 4.46 7.03
N ILE A 41 0.40 3.60 7.44
CA ILE A 41 0.03 2.38 6.70
C ILE A 41 -0.56 2.72 5.33
N ALA A 42 -1.48 3.68 5.27
CA ALA A 42 -2.13 4.09 4.03
C ALA A 42 -1.13 4.69 3.04
N LEU A 43 -0.22 5.55 3.50
CA LEU A 43 0.80 6.16 2.64
C LEU A 43 1.79 5.12 2.12
N ALA A 44 2.28 4.21 2.97
CA ALA A 44 3.16 3.12 2.54
C ALA A 44 2.46 2.21 1.50
N SER A 45 1.18 1.89 1.74
CA SER A 45 0.35 1.10 0.84
C SER A 45 0.12 1.78 -0.51
N ALA A 46 -0.12 3.09 -0.52
CA ALA A 46 -0.34 3.86 -1.74
C ALA A 46 0.94 3.95 -2.60
N ILE A 47 2.11 4.06 -1.95
CA ILE A 47 3.40 3.99 -2.66
C ILE A 47 3.60 2.60 -3.26
N ALA A 48 3.32 1.54 -2.48
CA ALA A 48 3.46 0.16 -2.94
C ALA A 48 2.51 -0.20 -4.10
N SER A 49 1.35 0.44 -4.20
CA SER A 49 0.42 0.26 -5.32
C SER A 49 0.84 0.99 -6.59
N ARG A 50 1.86 1.85 -6.54
CA ARG A 50 2.48 2.56 -7.68
C ARG A 50 1.56 3.48 -8.47
N HIS A 51 0.42 3.88 -7.89
CA HIS A 51 -0.48 4.85 -8.50
C HIS A 51 -0.20 6.26 -7.95
N ALA A 52 0.53 7.07 -8.73
CA ALA A 52 1.00 8.39 -8.30
C ALA A 52 -0.11 9.37 -7.87
N PRO A 53 -1.26 9.48 -8.57
CA PRO A 53 -2.36 10.34 -8.13
C PRO A 53 -2.90 9.94 -6.75
N LEU A 54 -3.05 8.65 -6.47
CA LEU A 54 -3.49 8.16 -5.15
C LEU A 54 -2.44 8.41 -4.07
N THR A 55 -1.16 8.20 -4.37
CA THR A 55 -0.07 8.51 -3.44
C THR A 55 -0.09 9.99 -3.03
N ALA A 56 -0.26 10.89 -3.99
CA ALA A 56 -0.34 12.33 -3.72
C ALA A 56 -1.58 12.67 -2.87
N ALA A 57 -2.73 12.10 -3.20
CA ALA A 57 -3.98 12.33 -2.48
C ALA A 57 -3.95 11.81 -1.04
N VAL A 58 -3.39 10.62 -0.80
CA VAL A 58 -3.23 10.05 0.55
C VAL A 58 -2.23 10.88 1.36
N ASN A 59 -1.10 11.26 0.76
CA ASN A 59 -0.14 12.14 1.43
C ASN A 59 -0.76 13.49 1.82
N GLN A 60 -1.56 14.09 0.94
CA GLN A 60 -2.30 15.33 1.23
C GLN A 60 -3.34 15.13 2.35
N HIS A 61 -4.08 14.02 2.32
CA HIS A 61 -5.12 13.72 3.31
C HIS A 61 -4.58 13.64 4.74
N PHE A 62 -3.37 13.10 4.92
CA PHE A 62 -2.73 12.96 6.23
C PHE A 62 -1.67 14.02 6.55
N ALA A 63 -1.53 15.08 5.74
CA ALA A 63 -0.49 16.10 5.92
C ALA A 63 -0.60 16.87 7.26
N GLY A 64 -1.81 16.99 7.82
CA GLY A 64 -2.02 17.58 9.15
C GLY A 64 -1.92 16.57 10.31
N THR A 65 -1.78 15.28 10.02
CA THR A 65 -1.75 14.19 11.01
C THR A 65 -0.34 13.64 11.19
N LEU A 66 0.43 13.53 10.11
CA LEU A 66 1.78 12.99 10.12
C LEU A 66 2.82 14.10 10.18
N SER A 67 3.82 13.92 11.04
CA SER A 67 5.08 14.64 10.92
C SER A 67 5.84 14.21 9.67
N GLU A 68 6.80 15.03 9.25
CA GLU A 68 7.68 14.69 8.12
C GLU A 68 8.47 13.39 8.37
N ALA A 69 8.90 13.15 9.61
CA ALA A 69 9.61 11.93 9.99
C ALA A 69 8.74 10.68 9.81
N GLU A 70 7.47 10.73 10.24
CA GLU A 70 6.51 9.63 10.08
C GLU A 70 6.15 9.39 8.60
N ALA A 71 5.96 10.46 7.82
CA ALA A 71 5.75 10.34 6.39
C ALA A 71 6.96 9.71 5.68
N ASN A 72 8.18 10.10 6.08
CA ASN A 72 9.41 9.49 5.58
C ASN A 72 9.59 8.04 6.03
N ALA A 73 9.13 7.67 7.23
CA ALA A 73 9.12 6.28 7.68
C ALA A 73 8.18 5.40 6.84
N ALA A 74 7.00 5.91 6.44
CA ALA A 74 6.12 5.22 5.50
C ALA A 74 6.78 5.00 4.13
N ARG A 75 7.47 6.03 3.60
CA ARG A 75 8.25 5.94 2.36
C ARG A 75 9.37 4.91 2.48
N ALA A 76 10.08 4.92 3.61
CA ALA A 76 11.14 3.98 3.90
C ALA A 76 10.64 2.54 3.96
N ALA A 77 9.50 2.30 4.63
CA ALA A 77 8.86 0.98 4.69
C ALA A 77 8.53 0.47 3.28
N ALA A 78 7.88 1.31 2.45
CA ALA A 78 7.57 0.95 1.06
C ALA A 78 8.83 0.66 0.23
N ALA A 79 9.87 1.49 0.37
CA ALA A 79 11.12 1.34 -0.37
C ALA A 79 11.88 0.06 0.02
N ILE A 80 12.08 -0.17 1.32
CA ILE A 80 12.86 -1.33 1.79
C ILE A 80 12.11 -2.63 1.57
N MET A 81 10.77 -2.64 1.71
CA MET A 81 9.95 -3.80 1.40
C MET A 81 9.92 -4.09 -0.10
N GLY A 82 10.01 -3.07 -0.96
CA GLY A 82 10.18 -3.27 -2.41
C GLY A 82 11.42 -4.10 -2.77
N MET A 83 12.50 -4.00 -1.99
CA MET A 83 13.69 -4.84 -2.13
C MET A 83 13.52 -6.18 -1.39
N ASN A 84 13.19 -6.13 -0.10
CA ASN A 84 13.15 -7.30 0.77
C ASN A 84 12.10 -8.32 0.32
N ASN A 85 10.92 -7.86 -0.08
CA ASN A 85 9.85 -8.76 -0.50
C ASN A 85 10.21 -9.55 -1.76
N ILE A 86 11.05 -9.02 -2.65
CA ILE A 86 11.51 -9.77 -3.83
C ILE A 86 12.51 -10.85 -3.40
N TYR A 87 13.56 -10.46 -2.66
CA TYR A 87 14.62 -11.39 -2.28
C TYR A 87 14.12 -12.51 -1.35
N TYR A 88 13.38 -12.16 -0.29
CA TYR A 88 12.89 -13.15 0.67
C TYR A 88 11.75 -13.99 0.12
N ARG A 89 10.95 -13.49 -0.84
CA ARG A 89 9.98 -14.33 -1.56
C ARG A 89 10.68 -15.36 -2.43
N PHE A 90 11.73 -14.98 -3.16
CA PHE A 90 12.54 -15.94 -3.91
C PHE A 90 13.06 -17.05 -2.99
N ASN A 91 13.72 -16.67 -1.89
CA ASN A 91 14.27 -17.64 -0.95
C ASN A 91 13.18 -18.57 -0.36
N HIS A 92 12.00 -18.02 -0.05
CA HIS A 92 10.88 -18.79 0.47
C HIS A 92 10.28 -19.76 -0.55
N LEU A 93 10.05 -19.31 -1.79
CA LEU A 93 9.33 -20.09 -2.81
C LEU A 93 10.21 -21.11 -3.53
N VAL A 94 11.52 -20.88 -3.63
CA VAL A 94 12.44 -21.89 -4.19
C VAL A 94 12.55 -23.10 -3.26
N GLY A 95 12.49 -22.89 -1.93
CA GLY A 95 12.50 -23.96 -0.94
C GLY A 95 13.82 -24.72 -0.78
N ASP A 96 14.85 -24.36 -1.56
CA ASP A 96 16.19 -24.91 -1.42
C ASP A 96 16.96 -24.22 -0.28
N ALA A 97 17.31 -25.01 0.73
CA ALA A 97 17.99 -24.54 1.93
C ALA A 97 19.40 -24.00 1.66
N GLU A 98 20.02 -24.24 0.50
CA GLU A 98 21.32 -23.67 0.15
C GLU A 98 21.26 -22.14 0.07
N TYR A 99 20.21 -21.57 -0.53
CA TYR A 99 20.05 -20.11 -0.62
C TYR A 99 19.91 -19.46 0.76
N GLY A 100 19.25 -20.12 1.71
CA GLY A 100 19.11 -19.65 3.09
C GLY A 100 20.42 -19.61 3.89
N LYS A 101 21.45 -20.35 3.44
CA LYS A 101 22.80 -20.33 4.06
C LYS A 101 23.67 -19.20 3.50
N LEU A 102 23.33 -18.63 2.35
CA LEU A 102 24.07 -17.54 1.75
C LEU A 102 23.75 -16.22 2.46
N ARG A 103 24.77 -15.38 2.63
CA ARG A 103 24.57 -14.02 3.12
C ARG A 103 23.84 -13.21 2.05
N ALA A 104 22.73 -12.58 2.42
CA ALA A 104 21.95 -11.76 1.49
C ALA A 104 22.76 -10.59 0.88
N ASN A 105 23.73 -10.05 1.62
CA ASN A 105 24.54 -8.88 1.22
C ASN A 105 23.68 -7.64 0.84
N LEU A 106 22.50 -7.51 1.45
CA LEU A 106 21.60 -6.36 1.30
C LEU A 106 21.64 -5.48 2.55
N ARG A 107 21.74 -4.16 2.37
CA ARG A 107 21.73 -3.20 3.47
C ARG A 107 20.30 -2.88 3.87
N MET A 108 19.97 -3.05 5.16
CA MET A 108 18.62 -2.85 5.70
C MET A 108 18.61 -1.98 6.96
N ASN A 109 19.54 -1.03 7.08
CA ASN A 109 19.74 -0.22 8.31
C ASN A 109 18.46 0.50 8.78
N VAL A 110 17.59 0.87 7.85
CA VAL A 110 16.31 1.54 8.16
C VAL A 110 15.36 0.67 8.97
N MET A 111 15.49 -0.66 8.89
CA MET A 111 14.71 -1.58 9.72
C MET A 111 15.02 -1.43 11.21
N ALA A 112 16.25 -1.04 11.55
CA ALA A 112 16.68 -0.80 12.93
C ALA A 112 16.33 0.63 13.40
N ASN A 113 16.48 1.62 12.52
CA ASN A 113 16.24 3.03 12.82
C ASN A 113 15.30 3.64 11.77
N PRO A 114 13.98 3.40 11.87
CA PRO A 114 13.03 3.83 10.85
C PRO A 114 12.65 5.32 10.92
N GLY A 115 13.04 6.02 11.98
CA GLY A 115 12.65 7.43 12.22
C GLY A 115 11.24 7.62 12.77
N CYS A 116 10.56 6.53 13.13
CA CYS A 116 9.28 6.52 13.84
C CYS A 116 9.25 5.38 14.88
N GLU A 117 8.12 5.22 15.56
CA GLU A 117 7.88 4.08 16.44
C GLU A 117 8.04 2.75 15.70
N LYS A 118 8.66 1.77 16.35
CA LYS A 118 8.97 0.47 15.73
C LYS A 118 7.69 -0.26 15.31
N VAL A 119 6.65 -0.23 16.15
CA VAL A 119 5.35 -0.85 15.85
C VAL A 119 4.72 -0.25 14.59
N ASP A 120 4.77 1.06 14.42
CA ASP A 120 4.19 1.75 13.27
C ASP A 120 4.92 1.36 11.97
N PHE A 121 6.25 1.26 12.02
CA PHE A 121 7.06 0.81 10.90
C PHE A 121 6.81 -0.66 10.53
N GLU A 122 6.65 -1.54 11.53
CA GLU A 122 6.34 -2.96 11.31
C GLU A 122 4.93 -3.15 10.73
N LEU A 123 3.93 -2.37 11.16
CA LEU A 123 2.58 -2.39 10.58
C LEU A 123 2.59 -1.95 9.11
N ALA A 124 3.33 -0.87 8.79
CA ALA A 124 3.48 -0.41 7.41
C ALA A 124 4.24 -1.42 6.54
N SER A 125 5.30 -2.04 7.07
CA SER A 125 6.07 -3.05 6.35
C SER A 125 5.25 -4.33 6.11
N LEU A 126 4.40 -4.72 7.06
CA LEU A 126 3.44 -5.82 6.89
C LEU A 126 2.43 -5.50 5.79
N ALA A 127 1.85 -4.29 5.79
CA ALA A 127 0.91 -3.84 4.77
C ALA A 127 1.52 -3.86 3.36
N VAL A 128 2.75 -3.35 3.20
CA VAL A 128 3.47 -3.40 1.92
C VAL A 128 3.80 -4.84 1.52
N SER A 129 4.19 -5.68 2.47
CA SER A 129 4.45 -7.11 2.23
C SER A 129 3.21 -7.87 1.79
N ALA A 130 2.02 -7.47 2.26
CA ALA A 130 0.74 -8.01 1.81
C ALA A 130 0.48 -7.66 0.34
N ILE A 131 0.65 -6.39 -0.04
CA ILE A 131 0.49 -5.93 -1.44
C ILE A 131 1.47 -6.64 -2.37
N ASN A 132 2.73 -6.74 -1.94
CA ASN A 132 3.76 -7.38 -2.76
C ASN A 132 3.60 -8.90 -2.79
N GLY A 133 2.95 -9.53 -1.80
CA GLY A 133 2.75 -10.97 -1.72
C GLY A 133 3.98 -11.75 -1.26
N CYS A 134 4.70 -11.27 -0.23
CA CYS A 134 5.83 -12.01 0.34
C CYS A 134 5.47 -12.69 1.67
N GLY A 135 5.18 -13.99 1.63
CA GLY A 135 4.79 -14.78 2.81
C GLY A 135 5.81 -14.76 3.95
N MET A 136 7.10 -14.88 3.64
CA MET A 136 8.17 -14.85 4.66
C MET A 136 8.26 -13.48 5.36
N CYS A 137 8.11 -12.38 4.63
CA CYS A 137 8.10 -11.05 5.24
C CYS A 137 6.83 -10.82 6.07
N LEU A 138 5.66 -11.25 5.58
CA LEU A 138 4.41 -11.20 6.34
C LEU A 138 4.54 -11.90 7.69
N GLU A 139 5.03 -13.14 7.69
CA GLU A 139 5.24 -13.91 8.91
C GLU A 139 6.25 -13.25 9.85
N SER A 140 7.35 -12.71 9.33
CA SER A 140 8.38 -12.05 10.14
C SER A 140 7.87 -10.77 10.81
N HIS A 141 7.14 -9.93 10.07
CA HIS A 141 6.56 -8.69 10.60
C HIS A 141 5.45 -8.98 11.60
N GLU A 142 4.56 -9.95 11.29
CA GLU A 142 3.50 -10.38 12.21
C GLU A 142 4.10 -10.87 13.53
N LYS A 143 5.09 -11.78 13.49
CA LYS A 143 5.76 -12.27 14.71
C LYS A 143 6.38 -11.14 15.52
N THR A 144 6.97 -10.13 14.87
CA THR A 144 7.54 -8.97 15.54
C THR A 144 6.45 -8.13 16.21
N LEU A 145 5.33 -7.88 15.53
CA LEU A 145 4.17 -7.17 16.08
C LEU A 145 3.57 -7.91 17.27
N ARG A 146 3.41 -9.24 17.19
CA ARG A 146 2.91 -10.06 18.30
C ARG A 146 3.84 -10.05 19.51
N LYS A 147 5.16 -10.00 19.30
CA LYS A 147 6.14 -9.83 20.40
C LYS A 147 6.02 -8.48 21.11
N HIS A 148 5.54 -7.45 20.40
CA HIS A 148 5.22 -6.14 20.97
C HIS A 148 3.75 -6.06 21.40
N GLU A 149 3.10 -7.22 21.60
CA GLU A 149 1.74 -7.34 22.12
C GLU A 149 0.65 -6.66 21.26
N VAL A 150 0.94 -6.41 19.98
CA VAL A 150 -0.03 -5.82 19.07
C VAL A 150 -1.18 -6.83 18.84
N PRO A 151 -2.44 -6.43 19.09
CA PRO A 151 -3.59 -7.32 18.90
C PRO A 151 -3.75 -7.77 17.45
N VAL A 152 -4.21 -9.00 17.23
CA VAL A 152 -4.47 -9.53 15.88
C VAL A 152 -5.45 -8.67 15.09
N LEU A 153 -6.41 -8.04 15.77
CA LEU A 153 -7.37 -7.12 15.18
C LEU A 153 -6.68 -5.87 14.59
N THR A 154 -5.70 -5.31 15.30
CA THR A 154 -4.89 -4.17 14.83
C THR A 154 -4.08 -4.56 13.59
N ILE A 155 -3.47 -5.74 13.58
CA ILE A 155 -2.70 -6.25 12.43
C ILE A 155 -3.62 -6.49 11.22
N GLN A 156 -4.81 -7.05 11.46
CA GLN A 156 -5.82 -7.24 10.41
C GLN A 156 -6.29 -5.90 9.82
N SER A 157 -6.48 -4.87 10.64
CA SER A 157 -6.82 -3.51 10.18
C SER A 157 -5.76 -2.97 9.22
N ALA A 158 -4.46 -3.18 9.49
CA ALA A 158 -3.38 -2.80 8.58
C ALA A 158 -3.46 -3.53 7.23
N ALA A 159 -3.74 -4.84 7.24
CA ALA A 159 -3.92 -5.62 6.03
C ALA A 159 -5.16 -5.19 5.22
N ARG A 160 -6.26 -4.81 5.89
CA ARG A 160 -7.47 -4.28 5.25
C ARG A 160 -7.20 -2.94 4.56
N ILE A 161 -6.46 -2.03 5.20
CA ILE A 161 -6.02 -0.77 4.57
C ILE A 161 -5.22 -1.07 3.30
N ALA A 162 -4.24 -1.98 3.39
CA ALA A 162 -3.39 -2.35 2.26
C ALA A 162 -4.20 -2.89 1.06
N ALA A 163 -5.14 -3.80 1.33
CA ALA A 163 -6.00 -4.40 0.31
C ALA A 163 -6.89 -3.36 -0.39
N VAL A 164 -7.53 -2.48 0.36
CA VAL A 164 -8.42 -1.44 -0.18
C VAL A 164 -7.63 -0.41 -0.99
N ILE A 165 -6.51 0.08 -0.46
CA ILE A 165 -5.67 1.06 -1.16
C ILE A 165 -5.13 0.50 -2.47
N HIS A 166 -4.71 -0.77 -2.48
CA HIS A 166 -4.26 -1.43 -3.71
C HIS A 166 -5.39 -1.57 -4.73
N ALA A 167 -6.58 -2.02 -4.29
CA ALA A 167 -7.73 -2.17 -5.19
C ALA A 167 -8.19 -0.83 -5.78
N VAL A 168 -8.22 0.25 -4.98
CA VAL A 168 -8.53 1.61 -5.45
C VAL A 168 -7.53 2.09 -6.50
N ALA A 169 -6.24 1.87 -6.26
CA ALA A 169 -5.18 2.23 -7.22
C ALA A 169 -5.40 1.56 -8.58
N VAL A 170 -5.60 0.24 -8.59
CA VAL A 170 -5.82 -0.53 -9.82
C VAL A 170 -7.12 -0.10 -10.50
N ALA A 171 -8.22 0.04 -9.75
CA ALA A 171 -9.51 0.44 -10.32
C ALA A 171 -9.47 1.84 -10.96
N SER A 172 -8.78 2.80 -10.33
CA SER A 172 -8.59 4.14 -10.88
C SER A 172 -7.73 4.12 -12.16
N GLU A 173 -6.60 3.42 -12.14
CA GLU A 173 -5.69 3.35 -13.30
C GLU A 173 -6.37 2.68 -14.51
N GLN A 174 -7.09 1.58 -14.28
CA GLN A 174 -7.76 0.87 -15.37
C GLN A 174 -8.98 1.64 -15.90
N ALA A 175 -9.68 2.40 -15.06
CA ALA A 175 -10.75 3.29 -15.52
C ALA A 175 -10.21 4.38 -16.47
N ASP A 176 -9.06 4.96 -16.15
CA ASP A 176 -8.40 5.96 -17.00
C ASP A 176 -7.93 5.36 -18.32
N ALA A 177 -7.37 4.15 -18.30
CA ALA A 177 -6.99 3.41 -19.51
C ALA A 177 -8.21 3.10 -20.41
N ALA A 178 -9.31 2.64 -19.83
CA ALA A 178 -10.54 2.34 -20.56
C ALA A 178 -11.18 3.59 -21.18
N ALA A 179 -11.22 4.71 -20.44
CA ALA A 179 -11.75 5.97 -20.96
C ALA A 179 -10.93 6.50 -22.14
N LYS A 180 -9.60 6.34 -22.10
CA LYS A 180 -8.72 6.73 -23.21
C LYS A 180 -8.97 5.88 -24.46
N GLY A 181 -9.09 4.57 -24.31
CA GLY A 181 -9.41 3.68 -25.44
C GLY A 181 -10.77 3.99 -26.08
N ALA A 182 -11.77 4.40 -25.29
CA ALA A 182 -13.06 4.84 -25.82
C ALA A 182 -12.97 6.16 -26.60
N ALA A 183 -12.17 7.12 -26.12
CA ALA A 183 -11.95 8.38 -26.84
C ALA A 183 -11.23 8.16 -28.18
N ASP A 184 -10.18 7.34 -28.17
CA ASP A 184 -9.41 7.01 -29.39
C ASP A 184 -10.29 6.29 -30.45
N ALA A 185 -11.26 5.47 -30.03
CA ALA A 185 -12.21 4.80 -30.92
C ALA A 185 -13.18 5.79 -31.61
N VAL A 186 -13.71 6.75 -30.85
CA VAL A 186 -14.62 7.79 -31.38
C VAL A 186 -13.92 8.67 -32.41
N ASP A 187 -12.65 9.01 -32.20
CA ASP A 187 -11.87 9.79 -33.17
C ASP A 187 -11.61 8.99 -34.46
N SER A 188 -11.41 7.67 -34.38
CA SER A 188 -11.20 6.83 -35.57
C SER A 188 -12.46 6.64 -36.42
N GLU A 189 -13.64 6.51 -35.79
CA GLU A 189 -14.93 6.41 -36.50
C GLU A 189 -15.28 7.72 -37.24
N GLN A 190 -14.89 8.89 -36.70
CA GLN A 190 -15.11 10.17 -37.38
C GLN A 190 -14.23 10.38 -38.60
N VAL A 191 -13.04 9.76 -38.66
CA VAL A 191 -12.15 9.83 -39.82
C VAL A 191 -12.66 8.96 -40.97
N ASP A 192 -13.21 7.78 -40.69
CA ASP A 192 -13.73 6.87 -41.71
C ASP A 192 -15.05 7.32 -42.34
N VAL A 193 -15.86 8.14 -41.67
CA VAL A 193 -17.11 8.70 -42.22
C VAL A 193 -16.86 9.93 -43.11
N ALA A 194 -15.66 10.52 -43.05
CA ALA A 194 -15.28 11.71 -43.82
C ALA A 194 -14.50 11.40 -45.11
N ALA A 195 -14.25 10.11 -45.42
CA ALA A 195 -13.57 9.63 -46.63
C ALA A 195 -14.55 9.01 -47.64
#